data_AF-A0A444VZ67-F1
#
_entry.id   AF-A0A444VZ67-F1
#
_cell.length_a   1.000
_cell.length_b   1.000
_cell.length_c   1.000
_cell.angle_alpha   90.00
_cell.angle_beta   90.00
_cell.angle_gamma   90.00
#
_symmetry.space_group_name_H-M   'P 1'
#
loop_
_entity.id
_entity.type
_entity.pdbx_description
1 polymer ?
#
loop_
_entity_poly.entity_id
_entity_poly.type
_entity_poly.pdbx_seq_one_letter_code
_entity_poly.pdbx_strand_id
1 'polypeptide(L)'
;MKNTLLLVILICQIGKAQSLNQKVIVLPENTSVEDFSFLKEEIKEAQVVMLGEKTHFDGNVFEMKTKIVESLHQEMGFNTISFESGIYDVWKAQKNINKGVITKEALKKSLFTIWAKRKEFQNFINYFDRNKKDLSFITSFTAHLFPHIYCSPAAVKNCFVHPSQS
;
A
#
# COMPACT_ATOMS: atom_id res chain seq x y z
N MET A 1 -45.14 -11.16 14.11
CA MET A 1 -44.80 -9.87 13.46
C MET A 1 -43.47 -9.24 13.89
N LYS A 2 -42.83 -9.63 15.01
CA LYS A 2 -41.50 -9.11 15.39
C LYS A 2 -40.33 -9.75 14.60
N ASN A 3 -40.45 -11.01 14.19
CA ASN A 3 -39.36 -11.74 13.54
C ASN A 3 -39.17 -11.38 12.06
N THR A 4 -40.22 -10.86 11.40
CA THR A 4 -40.14 -10.41 10.01
C THR A 4 -39.41 -9.06 9.87
N LEU A 5 -39.48 -8.20 10.90
CA LEU A 5 -38.80 -6.91 10.92
C LEU A 5 -37.28 -7.06 11.09
N LEU A 6 -36.83 -8.08 11.83
CA LEU A 6 -35.41 -8.37 12.06
C LEU A 6 -34.69 -8.80 10.77
N LEU A 7 -35.39 -9.53 9.89
CA LEU A 7 -34.83 -10.02 8.63
C LEU A 7 -34.59 -8.87 7.62
N VAL A 8 -35.43 -7.83 7.64
CA VAL A 8 -35.30 -6.66 6.75
C VAL A 8 -34.11 -5.79 7.12
N ILE A 9 -33.81 -5.66 8.41
CA ILE A 9 -32.65 -4.88 8.91
C ILE A 9 -31.33 -5.56 8.53
N LEU A 10 -31.28 -6.91 8.49
CA LEU A 10 -30.09 -7.67 8.12
C LEU A 10 -29.76 -7.58 6.61
N ILE A 11 -30.78 -7.42 5.75
CA ILE A 11 -30.63 -7.31 4.29
C ILE A 11 -30.15 -5.91 3.87
N CYS A 12 -30.49 -4.85 4.61
CA CYS A 12 -30.06 -3.48 4.31
C CYS A 12 -28.55 -3.21 4.47
N GLN A 13 -27.79 -4.10 5.13
CA GLN A 13 -26.35 -3.93 5.33
C GLN A 13 -25.49 -4.43 4.16
N ILE A 14 -26.08 -5.11 3.16
CA ILE A 14 -25.34 -5.76 2.06
C ILE A 14 -25.06 -4.78 0.89
N GLY A 15 -25.47 -3.51 1.01
CA GLY A 15 -25.60 -2.60 -0.14
C GLY A 15 -24.72 -1.34 -0.17
N LYS A 16 -23.69 -1.19 0.68
CA LYS A 16 -22.75 -0.07 0.49
C LYS A 16 -21.72 -0.43 -0.58
N ALA A 17 -22.13 -0.45 -1.84
CA ALA A 17 -21.18 -0.29 -2.93
C ALA A 17 -20.57 1.12 -2.79
N GLN A 18 -19.27 1.20 -2.56
CA GLN A 18 -18.58 2.49 -2.59
C GLN A 18 -18.70 3.04 -4.02
N SER A 19 -19.32 4.21 -4.17
CA SER A 19 -19.28 4.93 -5.43
C SER A 19 -17.83 5.29 -5.74
N LEU A 20 -17.31 4.87 -6.90
CA LEU A 20 -15.97 5.21 -7.33
C LEU A 20 -15.88 6.71 -7.61
N ASN A 21 -15.28 7.49 -6.72
CA ASN A 21 -14.98 8.90 -6.94
C ASN A 21 -13.58 9.03 -7.56
N GLN A 22 -13.48 8.84 -8.88
CA GLN A 22 -12.20 8.94 -9.58
C GLN A 22 -11.81 10.41 -9.77
N LYS A 23 -10.71 10.82 -9.14
CA LYS A 23 -10.07 12.13 -9.35
C LYS A 23 -8.80 11.94 -10.18
N VAL A 24 -8.73 12.60 -11.33
CA VAL A 24 -7.51 12.64 -12.14
C VAL A 24 -6.66 13.80 -11.65
N ILE A 25 -5.40 13.52 -11.34
CA ILE A 25 -4.44 14.52 -10.86
C ILE A 25 -3.31 14.61 -11.89
N VAL A 26 -2.95 15.83 -12.24
CA VAL A 26 -1.81 16.13 -13.12
C VAL A 26 -0.68 16.64 -12.23
N LEU A 27 0.43 15.92 -12.20
CA LEU A 27 1.60 16.25 -11.40
C LEU A 27 2.70 16.85 -12.29
N PRO A 28 3.55 17.75 -11.77
CA PRO A 28 4.67 18.28 -12.52
C PRO A 28 5.69 17.16 -12.80
N GLU A 29 6.47 17.31 -13.87
CA GLU A 29 7.47 16.32 -14.30
C GLU A 29 8.48 16.00 -13.17
N ASN A 30 8.89 17.02 -12.42
CA ASN A 30 9.73 16.86 -11.23
C ASN A 30 8.90 16.92 -9.94
N THR A 31 8.01 15.95 -9.75
CA THR A 31 7.13 15.88 -8.57
C THR A 31 7.94 15.80 -7.26
N SER A 32 7.57 16.57 -6.25
CA SER A 32 8.12 16.49 -4.89
C SER A 32 7.08 15.97 -3.88
N VAL A 33 7.46 15.87 -2.61
CA VAL A 33 6.56 15.42 -1.54
C VAL A 33 5.39 16.39 -1.36
N GLU A 34 5.64 17.69 -1.52
CA GLU A 34 4.68 18.77 -1.33
C GLU A 34 3.53 18.74 -2.37
N ASP A 35 3.80 18.20 -3.57
CA ASP A 35 2.78 18.02 -4.61
C ASP A 35 1.69 17.02 -4.21
N PHE A 36 1.92 16.22 -3.17
CA PHE A 36 0.95 15.29 -2.60
C PHE A 36 0.21 15.84 -1.39
N SER A 37 0.41 17.10 -1.02
CA SER A 37 -0.25 17.74 0.13
C SER A 37 -1.77 17.63 0.11
N PHE A 38 -2.39 17.59 -1.08
CA PHE A 38 -3.84 17.39 -1.23
C PHE A 38 -4.33 16.06 -0.63
N LEU A 39 -3.47 15.02 -0.56
CA LEU A 39 -3.83 13.73 0.02
C LEU A 39 -4.16 13.88 1.51
N LYS A 40 -3.53 14.83 2.23
CA LYS A 40 -3.76 15.01 3.68
C LYS A 40 -5.25 15.11 4.01
N GLU A 41 -6.01 15.87 3.23
CA GLU A 41 -7.46 16.00 3.44
C GLU A 41 -8.25 14.82 2.86
N GLU A 42 -7.87 14.31 1.68
CA GLU A 42 -8.60 13.23 0.99
C GLU A 42 -8.57 11.91 1.76
N ILE A 43 -7.48 11.64 2.49
CA ILE A 43 -7.28 10.38 3.21
C ILE A 43 -7.12 10.56 4.73
N LYS A 44 -7.53 11.70 5.30
CA LYS A 44 -7.37 11.99 6.74
C LYS A 44 -7.97 10.95 7.70
N GLU A 45 -9.07 10.32 7.29
CA GLU A 45 -9.74 9.27 8.08
C GLU A 45 -9.27 7.87 7.67
N ALA A 46 -8.45 7.74 6.63
CA ALA A 46 -8.02 6.46 6.11
C ALA A 46 -6.91 5.88 6.99
N GLN A 47 -7.16 4.70 7.55
CA GLN A 47 -6.10 3.93 8.22
C GLN A 47 -5.31 3.08 7.23
N VAL A 48 -5.89 2.80 6.06
CA VAL A 48 -5.29 2.00 5.01
C VAL A 48 -5.36 2.70 3.66
N VAL A 49 -4.21 2.91 3.03
CA VAL A 49 -4.10 3.50 1.68
C VAL A 49 -3.59 2.46 0.71
N MET A 50 -4.34 2.26 -0.38
CA MET A 50 -4.05 1.25 -1.38
C MET A 50 -3.48 1.86 -2.67
N LEU A 51 -2.20 1.61 -2.98
CA LEU A 51 -1.54 2.12 -4.19
C LEU A 51 -1.56 1.07 -5.31
N GLY A 52 -2.55 1.17 -6.21
CA GLY A 52 -2.69 0.32 -7.40
C GLY A 52 -1.80 0.73 -8.57
N GLU A 53 -1.76 -0.09 -9.61
CA GLU A 53 -1.11 0.21 -10.90
C GLU A 53 -1.95 -0.35 -12.06
N LYS A 54 -1.93 0.32 -13.21
CA LYS A 54 -2.67 -0.12 -14.40
C LYS A 54 -2.12 -1.44 -14.94
N THR A 55 -0.80 -1.61 -14.94
CA THR A 55 -0.13 -2.87 -15.33
C THR A 55 1.11 -3.11 -14.47
N HIS A 56 1.53 -4.37 -14.34
CA HIS A 56 2.70 -4.75 -13.54
C HIS A 56 4.06 -4.36 -14.13
N PHE A 57 4.09 -3.89 -15.38
CA PHE A 57 5.31 -3.59 -16.12
C PHE A 57 5.58 -2.09 -16.29
N ASP A 58 4.79 -1.25 -15.62
CA ASP A 58 4.88 0.20 -15.73
C ASP A 58 5.96 0.76 -14.77
N GLY A 59 7.20 0.86 -15.26
CA GLY A 59 8.34 1.33 -14.46
C GLY A 59 8.15 2.71 -13.84
N ASN A 60 7.58 3.65 -14.60
CA ASN A 60 7.29 5.02 -14.16
C ASN A 60 6.34 5.06 -12.95
N VAL A 61 5.45 4.06 -12.84
CA VAL A 61 4.53 3.94 -11.71
C VAL A 61 5.27 3.65 -10.40
N PHE A 62 6.43 2.97 -10.43
CA PHE A 62 7.20 2.72 -9.20
C PHE A 62 7.87 3.99 -8.64
N GLU A 63 8.39 4.86 -9.50
CA GLU A 63 8.98 6.12 -9.05
C GLU A 63 7.90 7.01 -8.42
N MET A 64 6.74 7.14 -9.08
CA MET A 64 5.61 7.90 -8.56
C MET A 64 5.08 7.31 -7.24
N LYS A 65 4.89 5.98 -7.18
CA LYS A 65 4.48 5.30 -5.93
C LYS A 65 5.48 5.54 -4.82
N THR A 66 6.78 5.52 -5.10
CA THR A 66 7.81 5.83 -4.11
C THR A 66 7.59 7.22 -3.55
N LYS A 67 7.43 8.25 -4.38
CA LYS A 67 7.17 9.62 -3.88
C LYS A 67 5.90 9.73 -3.03
N ILE A 68 4.84 8.99 -3.38
CA ILE A 68 3.63 8.90 -2.55
C ILE A 68 3.96 8.24 -1.20
N VAL A 69 4.70 7.13 -1.17
CA VAL A 69 5.18 6.51 0.07
C VAL A 69 5.91 7.53 0.94
N GLU A 70 6.81 8.30 0.34
CA GLU A 70 7.59 9.31 1.07
C GLU A 70 6.68 10.35 1.72
N SER A 71 5.69 10.89 0.99
CA SER A 71 4.70 11.84 1.54
C SER A 71 3.82 11.22 2.64
N LEU A 72 3.28 10.02 2.42
CA LEU A 72 2.46 9.32 3.42
C LEU A 72 3.24 9.08 4.71
N HIS A 73 4.51 8.72 4.61
CA HIS A 73 5.36 8.47 5.77
C HIS A 73 5.78 9.76 6.47
N GLN A 74 6.31 10.74 5.72
CA GLN A 74 6.87 11.96 6.30
C GLN A 74 5.80 12.91 6.83
N GLU A 75 4.67 13.04 6.13
CA GLU A 75 3.69 14.08 6.42
C GLU A 75 2.39 13.57 7.07
N MET A 76 2.12 12.26 6.99
CA MET A 76 0.82 11.69 7.38
C MET A 76 0.93 10.51 8.34
N GLY A 77 2.14 10.16 8.79
CA GLY A 77 2.37 9.18 9.86
C GLY A 77 2.18 7.70 9.45
N PHE A 78 2.04 7.40 8.16
CA PHE A 78 1.99 6.01 7.70
C PHE A 78 3.37 5.37 7.79
N ASN A 79 3.52 4.42 8.69
CA ASN A 79 4.82 3.87 9.05
C ASN A 79 4.93 2.35 8.81
N THR A 80 3.92 1.79 8.15
CA THR A 80 3.83 0.37 7.87
C THR A 80 3.48 0.14 6.41
N ILE A 81 4.24 -0.75 5.76
CA ILE A 81 4.12 -1.08 4.34
C ILE A 81 3.76 -2.56 4.19
N SER A 82 2.92 -2.85 3.20
CA SER A 82 2.69 -4.21 2.72
C SER A 82 2.68 -4.25 1.20
N PHE A 83 3.28 -5.31 0.66
CA PHE A 83 3.45 -5.54 -0.78
C PHE A 83 2.50 -6.61 -1.30
N GLU A 84 2.23 -6.60 -2.59
CA GLU A 84 1.59 -7.73 -3.26
C GLU A 84 2.62 -8.86 -3.53
N SER A 85 3.07 -9.56 -2.50
CA SER A 85 4.08 -10.65 -2.61
C SER A 85 3.79 -11.80 -1.64
N GLY A 86 4.71 -12.77 -1.54
CA GLY A 86 4.61 -13.86 -0.56
C GLY A 86 4.63 -13.33 0.89
N ILE A 87 3.60 -13.65 1.68
CA ILE A 87 3.48 -13.24 3.09
C ILE A 87 4.68 -13.68 3.92
N TYR A 88 5.03 -14.96 3.82
CA TYR A 88 6.17 -15.52 4.53
C TYR A 88 7.49 -14.85 4.13
N ASP A 89 7.65 -14.58 2.84
CA ASP A 89 8.89 -14.03 2.31
C ASP A 89 9.12 -12.59 2.78
N VAL A 90 8.09 -11.74 2.75
CA VAL A 90 8.17 -10.35 3.26
C VAL A 90 8.39 -10.33 4.77
N TRP A 91 7.68 -11.18 5.52
CA TRP A 91 7.90 -11.33 6.96
C TRP A 91 9.35 -11.74 7.28
N LYS A 92 9.88 -12.71 6.52
CA LYS A 92 11.26 -13.18 6.67
C LYS A 92 12.27 -12.09 6.30
N ALA A 93 11.99 -11.28 5.28
CA ALA A 93 12.82 -10.12 4.94
C ALA A 93 12.87 -9.11 6.09
N GLN A 94 11.74 -8.74 6.69
CA GLN A 94 11.72 -7.85 7.86
C GLN A 94 12.55 -8.41 9.01
N LYS A 95 12.38 -9.71 9.32
CA LYS A 95 13.19 -10.39 10.35
C LYS A 95 14.69 -10.34 10.06
N ASN A 96 15.09 -10.54 8.80
CA ASN A 96 16.47 -10.50 8.37
C ASN A 96 17.06 -9.07 8.45
N ILE A 97 16.29 -8.07 8.01
CA ILE A 97 16.68 -6.65 8.09
C ILE A 97 16.93 -6.26 9.55
N ASN A 98 16.03 -6.66 10.46
CA ASN A 98 16.19 -6.41 11.90
C ASN A 98 17.44 -7.11 12.50
N LYS A 99 17.92 -8.17 11.86
CA LYS A 99 19.16 -8.88 12.23
C LYS A 99 20.42 -8.31 11.54
N GLY A 100 20.29 -7.22 10.79
CA GLY A 100 21.42 -6.56 10.13
C GLY A 100 21.73 -7.09 8.73
N VAL A 101 20.87 -7.94 8.13
CA VAL A 101 21.01 -8.28 6.72
C VAL A 101 20.78 -7.03 5.86
N ILE A 102 21.59 -6.87 4.81
CA ILE A 102 21.47 -5.76 3.86
C ILE A 102 20.05 -5.72 3.29
N THR A 103 19.35 -4.59 3.47
CA THR A 103 17.94 -4.39 3.08
C THR A 103 17.68 -4.75 1.63
N LYS A 104 18.54 -4.30 0.72
CA LYS A 104 18.44 -4.63 -0.71
C LYS A 104 18.44 -6.14 -0.98
N GLU A 105 19.31 -6.89 -0.31
CA GLU A 105 19.41 -8.34 -0.49
C GLU A 105 18.24 -9.09 0.16
N ALA A 106 17.74 -8.61 1.29
CA ALA A 106 16.55 -9.15 1.93
C ALA A 106 15.31 -8.97 1.02
N LEU A 107 15.07 -7.76 0.53
CA LEU A 107 13.92 -7.43 -0.31
C LEU A 107 13.97 -8.08 -1.69
N LYS A 108 15.17 -8.19 -2.30
CA LYS A 108 15.35 -8.87 -3.58
C LYS A 108 14.97 -10.35 -3.55
N LYS A 109 15.08 -10.98 -2.38
CA LYS A 109 14.70 -12.39 -2.17
C LYS A 109 13.23 -12.55 -1.81
N SER A 110 12.56 -11.49 -1.34
CA SER A 110 11.20 -11.59 -0.83
C SER A 110 10.11 -11.03 -1.73
N LEU A 111 10.45 -10.09 -2.60
CA LEU A 111 9.50 -9.44 -3.49
C LEU A 111 9.54 -10.08 -4.88
N PHE A 112 8.41 -10.01 -5.59
CA PHE A 112 8.36 -10.52 -6.96
C PHE A 112 9.42 -9.86 -7.85
N THR A 113 10.07 -10.69 -8.67
CA THR A 113 11.23 -10.29 -9.48
C THR A 113 10.91 -9.22 -10.51
N ILE A 114 9.64 -9.10 -10.91
CA ILE A 114 9.11 -8.06 -11.78
C ILE A 114 9.35 -6.65 -11.23
N TRP A 115 9.46 -6.50 -9.90
CA TRP A 115 9.70 -5.23 -9.21
C TRP A 115 11.11 -5.13 -8.64
N ALA A 116 11.56 -6.14 -7.90
CA ALA A 116 12.78 -6.04 -7.11
C ALA A 116 14.07 -5.81 -7.94
N LYS A 117 14.04 -6.14 -9.24
CA LYS A 117 15.17 -5.96 -10.17
C LYS A 117 15.11 -4.64 -10.95
N ARG A 118 14.03 -3.87 -10.83
CA ARG A 118 13.84 -2.60 -11.55
C ARG A 118 14.68 -1.50 -10.91
N LYS A 119 15.14 -0.56 -11.74
CA LYS A 119 15.96 0.58 -11.30
C LYS A 119 15.11 1.52 -10.44
N GLU A 120 13.88 1.72 -10.88
CA GLU A 120 12.83 2.53 -10.29
C GLU A 120 12.51 2.07 -8.86
N PHE A 121 12.53 0.75 -8.62
CA PHE A 121 12.30 0.18 -7.28
C PHE A 121 13.50 0.37 -6.33
N GLN A 122 14.69 0.67 -6.83
CA GLN A 122 15.85 0.91 -5.95
C GLN A 122 15.67 2.18 -5.11
N ASN A 123 14.93 3.18 -5.61
CA ASN A 123 14.63 4.39 -4.85
C ASN A 123 13.83 4.06 -3.59
N PHE A 124 12.81 3.21 -3.72
CA PHE A 124 12.05 2.69 -2.59
C PHE A 124 12.95 1.94 -1.59
N ILE A 125 13.81 1.04 -2.06
CA ILE A 125 14.73 0.27 -1.19
C ILE A 125 15.63 1.22 -0.38
N ASN A 126 16.19 2.24 -1.03
CA ASN A 126 17.06 3.23 -0.38
C ASN A 126 16.29 4.10 0.62
N TYR A 127 15.06 4.48 0.28
CA TYR A 127 14.18 5.20 1.20
C TYR A 127 13.87 4.35 2.44
N PHE A 128 13.44 3.11 2.24
CA PHE A 128 13.16 2.19 3.34
C PHE A 128 14.38 1.95 4.21
N ASP A 129 15.56 1.71 3.62
CA ASP A 129 16.78 1.43 4.38
C ASP A 129 17.19 2.59 5.31
N ARG A 130 17.01 3.84 4.84
CA ARG A 130 17.26 5.05 5.64
C ARG A 130 16.25 5.24 6.77
N ASN A 131 15.01 4.78 6.57
CA ASN A 131 13.89 4.96 7.49
C ASN A 131 13.48 3.68 8.22
N LYS A 132 14.25 2.59 8.17
CA LYS A 132 13.86 1.30 8.78
C LYS A 132 13.74 1.28 10.32
N LYS A 133 13.97 2.43 10.97
CA LYS A 133 13.80 2.62 12.41
C LYS A 133 12.34 2.89 12.76
N ASP A 134 11.64 3.62 11.92
CA ASP A 134 10.23 4.01 12.08
C ASP A 134 9.34 3.43 10.97
N LEU A 135 9.89 3.05 9.82
CA LEU A 135 9.19 2.39 8.72
C LEU A 135 9.39 0.86 8.74
N SER A 136 8.29 0.10 8.71
CA SER A 136 8.33 -1.37 8.82
C SER A 136 7.39 -2.09 7.86
N PHE A 137 7.58 -3.40 7.70
CA PHE A 137 6.66 -4.30 7.01
C PHE A 137 5.84 -5.10 8.03
N ILE A 138 4.50 -5.12 7.88
CA ILE A 138 3.60 -5.88 8.76
C ILE A 138 3.16 -7.22 8.17
N THR A 139 2.93 -7.25 6.85
CA THR A 139 2.55 -8.44 6.10
C THR A 139 2.79 -8.20 4.61
N SER A 140 2.41 -9.18 3.81
CA SER A 140 2.18 -9.06 2.38
C SER A 140 0.71 -9.38 2.10
N PHE A 141 0.22 -9.13 0.89
CA PHE A 141 -1.03 -9.74 0.39
C PHE A 141 -0.76 -10.45 -0.91
N THR A 142 -1.44 -11.56 -1.13
CA THR A 142 -1.49 -12.20 -2.44
C THR A 142 -2.94 -12.08 -2.91
N ALA A 143 -3.16 -11.70 -4.17
CA ALA A 143 -4.50 -11.49 -4.74
C ALA A 143 -5.47 -12.69 -4.53
N HIS A 144 -4.93 -13.90 -4.31
CA HIS A 144 -5.70 -15.12 -4.07
C HIS A 144 -6.35 -15.21 -2.67
N LEU A 145 -5.93 -14.42 -1.68
CA LEU A 145 -6.40 -14.54 -0.29
C LEU A 145 -7.64 -13.69 0.05
N PHE A 146 -8.15 -12.89 -0.90
CA PHE A 146 -9.35 -12.06 -0.70
C PHE A 146 -10.39 -12.24 -1.82
N PRO A 147 -11.14 -13.35 -1.85
CA PRO A 147 -12.15 -13.59 -2.89
C PRO A 147 -13.35 -12.63 -2.85
N HIS A 148 -13.57 -11.90 -1.74
CA HIS A 148 -14.68 -10.93 -1.59
C HIS A 148 -14.27 -9.47 -1.72
N ILE A 149 -12.98 -9.17 -1.91
CA ILE A 149 -12.57 -7.87 -2.42
C ILE A 149 -12.53 -8.05 -3.93
N TYR A 150 -13.67 -7.79 -4.60
CA TYR A 150 -13.72 -7.69 -6.05
C TYR A 150 -12.82 -6.50 -6.45
N CYS A 151 -11.52 -6.76 -6.59
CA CYS A 151 -10.59 -5.83 -7.19
C CYS A 151 -11.01 -5.76 -8.66
N SER A 152 -11.66 -4.66 -9.03
CA SER A 152 -11.64 -4.21 -10.42
C SER A 152 -10.19 -4.30 -10.91
N PRO A 153 -9.90 -4.77 -12.14
CA PRO A 153 -8.54 -4.95 -12.65
C PRO A 153 -7.62 -3.73 -12.52
N ALA A 154 -8.19 -2.56 -12.21
CA ALA A 154 -7.52 -1.28 -12.02
C ALA A 154 -7.24 -0.86 -10.56
N ALA A 155 -7.65 -1.63 -9.55
CA ALA A 155 -7.63 -1.15 -8.15
C ALA A 155 -6.83 -2.09 -7.24
N VAL A 156 -5.95 -1.49 -6.43
CA VAL A 156 -5.34 -2.03 -5.20
C VAL A 156 -4.17 -3.00 -5.35
N LYS A 157 -2.92 -2.56 -5.07
CA LYS A 157 -1.73 -3.46 -5.06
C LYS A 157 -0.64 -3.21 -4.00
N ASN A 158 -0.68 -2.14 -3.20
CA ASN A 158 0.17 -1.95 -2.01
C ASN A 158 -0.66 -1.30 -0.89
N CYS A 159 -0.59 -1.76 0.35
CA CYS A 159 -1.34 -1.20 1.48
C CYS A 159 -0.38 -0.58 2.49
N PHE A 160 -0.74 0.62 2.95
CA PHE A 160 -0.11 1.27 4.09
C PHE A 160 -1.02 1.14 5.30
N VAL A 161 -0.51 0.92 6.50
CA VAL A 161 -1.34 0.79 7.72
C VAL A 161 -0.87 1.84 8.73
N HIS A 162 -1.80 2.61 9.27
CA HIS A 162 -1.57 3.50 10.42
C HIS A 162 -1.53 2.66 11.70
N PRO A 163 -0.60 2.88 12.66
CA PRO A 163 -0.66 2.20 13.95
C PRO A 163 -1.94 2.59 14.68
N SER A 164 -2.67 1.63 15.24
CA SER A 164 -3.65 1.94 16.27
C SER A 164 -2.93 2.65 17.43
N GLN A 165 -3.38 3.85 17.80
CA GLN A 165 -2.97 4.44 19.07
C GLN A 165 -3.42 3.49 20.18
N SER A 166 -2.47 2.89 20.88
CA SER A 166 -2.68 2.18 22.15
C SER A 166 -2.19 3.04 23.29
#